data_AF-A0A672N1Q0-F1
#
_entry.id   AF-A0A672N1Q0-F1
#
_cell.length_a   1.000
_cell.length_b   1.000
_cell.length_c   1.000
_cell.angle_alpha   90.00
_cell.angle_beta   90.00
_cell.angle_gamma   90.00
#
_symmetry.space_group_name_H-M   'P 1'
#
loop_
_entity.id
_entity.type
_entity.pdbx_description
1 polymer ?
#
loop_
_entity_poly.entity_id
_entity_poly.type
_entity_poly.pdbx_seq_one_letter_code
_entity_poly.pdbx_strand_id
1 'polypeptide(L)'
;KQRLRKEKKQHKKNKKDDRGPPEKEKEKEKASVPAPSKPATQSPAHKGTVPLRSDYGYKVSLFSHLHQYSRKNPPTQQISIPATVIHPSIVRLGLQYSQGIIAGSNARSVALLHAFKQVIRDYSTPPNEELSRDLVNKLSPYISFLSQCRPLSASMGNAIKYIKKEISNIPSQCKEEEAKRRLQECIDSYINEKIILASEAISKYAIEKISDGDVILVYGCSSLVNHILCEAFEKQRKFRVIVVDSRPRLEGKEALRRLVKKGIRCTYVLISALSYILPEVSKVFLGAHALLANGYVMSRVGTSQIALVAKAFNVPVLVCCETYKFCERVQTDSFVSNELDDPDDLIVTRNGKTHLENWQTVKSLGLLNLVYDVTPPDFVDLVITDLGMIPCTSVPVVLRVKNVDQ
;
A
#
# COMPACT_ATOMS: atom_id res chain seq x y z
N LYS A 1 -16.67 -40.24 34.44
CA LYS A 1 -15.20 -40.17 34.12
C LYS A 1 -14.64 -38.73 34.13
N GLN A 2 -15.06 -37.85 35.06
CA GLN A 2 -14.50 -36.50 35.23
C GLN A 2 -14.27 -36.08 36.70
N ARG A 3 -14.28 -37.04 37.64
CA ARG A 3 -14.02 -36.79 39.08
C ARG A 3 -12.72 -37.41 39.63
N LEU A 4 -11.90 -38.06 38.81
CA LEU A 4 -10.70 -38.80 39.24
C LEU A 4 -9.35 -38.20 38.79
N ARG A 5 -9.32 -36.93 38.34
CA ARG A 5 -8.06 -36.24 37.96
C ARG A 5 -7.72 -34.99 38.78
N LYS A 6 -8.59 -34.57 39.71
CA LYS A 6 -8.32 -33.42 40.60
C LYS A 6 -7.61 -33.79 41.91
N GLU A 7 -7.51 -35.06 42.26
CA GLU A 7 -6.90 -35.50 43.53
C GLU A 7 -5.39 -35.86 43.44
N LYS A 8 -4.77 -35.78 42.26
CA LYS A 8 -3.35 -36.13 42.06
C LYS A 8 -2.36 -34.96 41.97
N LYS A 9 -2.79 -33.71 42.20
CA LYS A 9 -1.89 -32.54 42.21
C LYS A 9 -1.70 -31.86 43.57
N GLN A 10 -2.34 -32.37 44.62
CA GLN A 10 -2.32 -31.75 45.96
C GLN A 10 -1.50 -32.52 47.01
N HIS A 11 -0.68 -33.50 46.59
CA HIS A 11 0.05 -34.38 47.50
C HIS A 11 1.55 -34.57 47.21
N LYS A 12 2.21 -33.56 46.61
CA LYS A 12 3.67 -33.51 46.49
C LYS A 12 4.28 -32.11 46.75
N LYS A 13 3.65 -31.35 47.65
CA LYS A 13 4.29 -30.29 48.43
C LYS A 13 4.30 -30.79 49.87
N ASN A 14 5.51 -30.95 50.44
CA ASN A 14 5.86 -31.20 51.84
C ASN A 14 6.73 -32.46 52.02
N LYS A 15 8.06 -32.25 51.97
CA LYS A 15 9.06 -32.73 52.96
C LYS A 15 10.46 -32.65 52.36
N LYS A 16 11.23 -31.65 52.76
CA LYS A 16 12.60 -31.74 53.29
C LYS A 16 13.15 -30.33 53.53
N ASP A 17 12.79 -29.79 54.69
CA ASP A 17 13.72 -28.97 55.49
C ASP A 17 14.47 -29.92 56.41
N ASP A 18 15.78 -29.73 56.60
CA ASP A 18 16.37 -29.48 57.92
C ASP A 18 17.91 -29.39 57.82
N ARG A 19 18.46 -28.19 58.07
CA ARG A 19 19.52 -27.92 59.07
C ARG A 19 20.05 -26.49 58.95
N GLY A 20 19.95 -25.77 60.06
CA GLY A 20 20.30 -24.35 60.26
C GLY A 20 21.78 -24.05 60.58
N PRO A 21 22.08 -22.83 61.11
CA PRO A 21 23.22 -21.97 60.72
C PRO A 21 24.37 -21.94 61.75
N PRO A 22 25.44 -21.10 61.57
CA PRO A 22 25.40 -19.74 62.18
C PRO A 22 26.21 -18.59 61.48
N GLU A 23 25.75 -17.36 61.72
CA GLU A 23 26.41 -16.05 61.99
C GLU A 23 27.91 -15.81 61.66
N LYS A 24 28.29 -14.66 61.03
CA LYS A 24 28.50 -13.32 61.63
C LYS A 24 29.20 -12.33 60.68
N GLU A 25 29.00 -11.04 60.98
CA GLU A 25 29.32 -9.81 60.24
C GLU A 25 30.81 -9.57 59.89
N LYS A 26 31.03 -8.75 58.85
CA LYS A 26 32.00 -7.63 58.87
C LYS A 26 31.76 -6.66 57.70
N GLU A 27 31.35 -5.45 58.06
CA GLU A 27 31.47 -4.24 57.25
C GLU A 27 32.92 -3.96 56.86
N LYS A 28 33.12 -3.38 55.67
CA LYS A 28 34.20 -2.44 55.39
C LYS A 28 33.84 -1.57 54.18
N GLU A 29 33.61 -0.29 54.46
CA GLU A 29 33.67 0.81 53.50
C GLU A 29 34.97 0.78 52.69
N LYS A 30 34.90 1.14 51.41
CA LYS A 30 35.92 1.98 50.77
C LYS A 30 35.46 2.55 49.42
N ALA A 31 35.27 3.87 49.44
CA ALA A 31 35.70 4.86 48.47
C ALA A 31 35.34 4.65 46.98
N SER A 32 34.37 5.47 46.55
CA SER A 32 34.17 5.93 45.19
C SER A 32 35.42 6.60 44.60
N VAL A 33 35.91 6.08 43.47
CA VAL A 33 36.80 6.79 42.55
C VAL A 33 36.14 6.78 41.17
N PRO A 34 36.01 7.92 40.46
CA PRO A 34 35.35 7.95 39.16
C PRO A 34 36.26 7.30 38.11
N ALA A 35 35.73 6.32 37.37
CA ALA A 35 36.41 5.79 36.19
C ALA A 35 36.45 6.86 35.08
N PRO A 36 37.55 6.98 34.31
CA PRO A 36 37.69 8.05 33.33
C PRO A 36 36.70 7.88 32.19
N SER A 37 36.00 8.96 31.84
CA SER A 37 35.16 9.06 30.65
C SER A 37 35.97 8.72 29.39
N LYS A 38 35.66 7.59 28.76
CA LYS A 38 36.15 7.29 27.41
C LYS A 38 35.55 8.31 26.43
N PRO A 39 36.34 8.91 25.52
CA PRO A 39 35.81 9.83 24.53
C PRO A 39 34.78 9.13 23.66
N ALA A 40 33.68 9.83 23.37
CA ALA A 40 32.65 9.37 22.44
C ALA A 40 33.28 8.97 21.11
N THR A 41 33.35 7.67 20.85
CA THR A 41 33.70 7.13 19.54
C THR A 41 32.58 7.52 18.59
N GLN A 42 32.82 8.55 17.80
CA GLN A 42 32.03 8.86 16.61
C GLN A 42 32.09 7.64 15.69
N SER A 43 30.98 6.91 15.59
CA SER A 43 30.81 5.89 14.56
C SER A 43 30.93 6.54 13.18
N PRO A 44 31.69 5.97 12.23
CA PRO A 44 31.90 6.57 10.93
C PRO A 44 30.57 6.67 10.19
N ALA A 45 30.25 7.88 9.69
CA ALA A 45 29.07 8.13 8.89
C ALA A 45 29.05 7.22 7.66
N HIS A 46 28.05 6.34 7.58
CA HIS A 46 27.72 5.63 6.34
C HIS A 46 27.31 6.64 5.28
N LYS A 47 28.26 7.02 4.41
CA LYS A 47 28.00 7.85 3.21
C LYS A 47 26.89 7.20 2.39
N GLY A 48 25.73 7.88 2.28
CA GLY A 48 24.67 7.56 1.30
C GLY A 48 23.35 6.99 1.85
N THR A 49 23.18 6.84 3.17
CA THR A 49 21.89 6.38 3.73
C THR A 49 20.95 7.55 4.01
N VAL A 50 19.73 7.50 3.46
CA VAL A 50 18.69 8.50 3.70
C VAL A 50 18.23 8.39 5.17
N PRO A 51 18.35 9.45 6.00
CA PRO A 51 17.93 9.43 7.39
C PRO A 51 16.48 8.96 7.56
N LEU A 52 16.23 8.07 8.54
CA LEU A 52 14.88 7.57 8.78
C LEU A 52 13.99 8.67 9.36
N ARG A 53 12.78 8.78 8.84
CA ARG A 53 11.76 9.72 9.30
C ARG A 53 11.21 9.30 10.67
N SER A 54 10.99 10.27 11.55
CA SER A 54 10.37 10.04 12.87
C SER A 54 8.91 9.64 12.74
N ASP A 55 8.49 8.60 13.46
CA ASP A 55 7.08 8.26 13.60
C ASP A 55 6.30 9.35 14.34
N TYR A 56 5.00 9.49 14.02
CA TYR A 56 4.11 10.49 14.58
C TYR A 56 3.03 9.87 15.47
N GLY A 57 2.97 10.33 16.71
CA GLY A 57 1.93 9.95 17.67
C GLY A 57 2.12 8.57 18.30
N TYR A 58 1.15 8.19 19.13
CA TYR A 58 1.11 6.86 19.75
C TYR A 58 0.61 5.81 18.74
N LYS A 59 1.41 4.75 18.53
CA LYS A 59 1.02 3.62 17.70
C LYS A 59 0.23 2.59 18.48
N VAL A 60 -0.87 2.13 17.89
CA VAL A 60 -1.60 0.95 18.37
C VAL A 60 -0.66 -0.26 18.38
N SER A 61 -0.62 -1.01 19.48
CA SER A 61 0.35 -2.10 19.72
C SER A 61 0.44 -3.11 18.56
N LEU A 62 -0.70 -3.48 17.96
CA LEU A 62 -0.78 -4.43 16.86
C LEU A 62 -0.08 -3.93 15.58
N PHE A 63 0.09 -2.62 15.43
CA PHE A 63 0.68 -1.96 14.26
C PHE A 63 1.99 -1.23 14.59
N SER A 64 2.63 -1.57 15.71
CA SER A 64 3.89 -0.97 16.14
C SER A 64 5.03 -1.16 15.13
N HIS A 65 4.97 -2.23 14.34
CA HIS A 65 5.89 -2.55 13.24
C HIS A 65 5.68 -1.70 11.98
N LEU A 66 4.53 -1.05 11.82
CA LEU A 66 4.25 -0.19 10.68
C LEU A 66 4.66 1.25 10.98
N HIS A 67 5.19 1.95 9.97
CA HIS A 67 5.51 3.37 10.09
C HIS A 67 4.25 4.22 10.02
N GLN A 68 4.14 5.22 10.89
CA GLN A 68 3.03 6.17 10.93
C GLN A 68 3.58 7.58 10.85
N TYR A 69 3.18 8.32 9.81
CA TYR A 69 3.69 9.65 9.55
C TYR A 69 2.56 10.68 9.49
N SER A 70 2.85 11.93 9.85
CA SER A 70 1.91 13.05 9.65
C SER A 70 2.20 13.78 8.35
N ARG A 71 1.18 14.34 7.70
CA ARG A 71 1.36 15.22 6.53
C ARG A 71 1.81 16.63 6.91
N LYS A 72 1.66 17.03 8.18
CA LYS A 72 2.07 18.36 8.68
C LYS A 72 3.58 18.57 8.64
N ASN A 73 4.35 17.49 8.77
CA ASN A 73 5.83 17.53 8.81
C ASN A 73 6.41 16.92 7.52
N PRO A 74 6.54 17.67 6.41
CA PRO A 74 6.98 17.10 5.15
C PRO A 74 8.40 16.50 5.25
N PRO A 75 8.71 15.46 4.45
CA PRO A 75 10.00 14.77 4.49
C PRO A 75 11.21 15.71 4.34
N THR A 76 11.09 16.77 3.54
CA THR A 76 12.17 17.74 3.29
C THR A 76 12.51 18.64 4.48
N GLN A 77 11.63 18.75 5.48
CA GLN A 77 11.92 19.47 6.73
C GLN A 77 12.58 18.57 7.77
N GLN A 78 12.26 17.27 7.75
CA GLN A 78 12.75 16.30 8.74
C GLN A 78 14.04 15.60 8.29
N ILE A 79 14.25 15.50 6.98
CA ILE A 79 15.44 14.90 6.39
C ILE A 79 16.28 16.07 5.87
N SER A 80 17.42 16.35 6.50
CA SER A 80 18.43 17.24 5.94
C SER A 80 19.03 16.57 4.71
N ILE A 81 18.39 16.72 3.55
CA ILE A 81 18.89 16.18 2.29
C ILE A 81 19.83 17.23 1.71
N PRO A 82 21.14 16.97 1.58
CA PRO A 82 21.97 17.79 0.72
C PRO A 82 21.38 17.68 -0.69
N ALA A 83 21.08 18.81 -1.34
CA ALA A 83 20.48 18.87 -2.67
C ALA A 83 21.25 18.06 -3.74
N THR A 84 22.48 17.65 -3.43
CA THR A 84 23.36 16.82 -4.26
C THR A 84 23.10 15.31 -4.18
N VAL A 85 22.31 14.80 -3.22
CA VAL A 85 22.16 13.35 -2.99
C VAL A 85 20.95 12.74 -3.71
N ILE A 86 19.83 13.47 -3.82
CA ILE A 86 18.58 12.96 -4.41
C ILE A 86 18.19 13.82 -5.60
N HIS A 87 17.84 13.18 -6.72
CA HIS A 87 17.43 13.89 -7.94
C HIS A 87 16.17 14.76 -7.70
N PRO A 88 16.11 16.01 -8.21
CA PRO A 88 14.98 16.92 -7.97
C PRO A 88 13.60 16.36 -8.37
N SER A 89 13.53 15.58 -9.45
CA SER A 89 12.27 14.92 -9.87
C SER A 89 11.76 13.92 -8.83
N ILE A 90 12.67 13.22 -8.13
CA ILE A 90 12.35 12.25 -7.09
C ILE A 90 11.90 12.96 -5.81
N VAL A 91 12.55 14.08 -5.44
CA VAL A 91 12.11 14.91 -4.32
C VAL A 91 10.69 15.45 -4.55
N ARG A 92 10.42 15.99 -5.75
CA ARG A 92 9.09 16.47 -6.14
C ARG A 92 8.04 15.36 -6.04
N LEU A 93 8.35 14.18 -6.56
CA LEU A 93 7.46 13.03 -6.50
C LEU A 93 7.19 12.57 -5.06
N GLY A 94 8.23 12.51 -4.22
CA GLY A 94 8.11 12.15 -2.80
C GLY A 94 7.19 13.12 -2.04
N LEU A 95 7.31 14.42 -2.30
CA LEU A 95 6.41 15.43 -1.74
C LEU A 95 4.95 15.19 -2.18
N GLN A 96 4.72 14.99 -3.48
CA GLN A 96 3.39 14.71 -4.03
C GLN A 96 2.74 13.44 -3.45
N TYR A 97 3.54 12.41 -3.16
CA TYR A 97 3.07 11.19 -2.48
C TYR A 97 2.75 11.45 -1.01
N SER A 98 3.65 12.11 -0.27
CA SER A 98 3.48 12.36 1.17
C SER A 98 2.25 13.24 1.47
N GLN A 99 1.95 14.20 0.58
CA GLN A 99 0.78 15.07 0.68
C GLN A 99 -0.50 14.40 0.17
N GLY A 100 -0.42 13.21 -0.42
CA GLY A 100 -1.57 12.50 -0.95
C GLY A 100 -2.16 13.07 -2.25
N ILE A 101 -1.44 14.00 -2.93
CA ILE A 101 -1.86 14.57 -4.22
C ILE A 101 -1.99 13.47 -5.27
N ILE A 102 -1.02 12.54 -5.30
CA ILE A 102 -1.06 11.35 -6.17
C ILE A 102 -1.37 10.12 -5.31
N ALA A 103 -2.65 9.74 -5.28
CA ALA A 103 -3.14 8.69 -4.37
C ALA A 103 -3.38 7.33 -5.03
N GLY A 104 -3.82 7.29 -6.30
CA GLY A 104 -4.24 6.07 -6.99
C GLY A 104 -3.09 5.15 -7.40
N SER A 105 -3.30 3.83 -7.37
CA SER A 105 -2.26 2.82 -7.67
C SER A 105 -1.60 3.03 -9.04
N ASN A 106 -2.40 3.21 -10.10
CA ASN A 106 -1.88 3.46 -11.46
C ASN A 106 -1.18 4.81 -11.55
N ALA A 107 -1.80 5.88 -11.03
CA ALA A 107 -1.24 7.23 -11.08
C ALA A 107 0.11 7.31 -10.36
N ARG A 108 0.27 6.59 -9.24
CA ARG A 108 1.55 6.47 -8.55
C ARG A 108 2.60 5.77 -9.43
N SER A 109 2.29 4.62 -10.00
CA SER A 109 3.23 3.90 -10.88
C SER A 109 3.64 4.72 -12.11
N VAL A 110 2.69 5.38 -12.78
CA VAL A 110 2.98 6.23 -13.94
C VAL A 110 3.87 7.41 -13.56
N ALA A 111 3.57 8.09 -12.44
CA ALA A 111 4.39 9.20 -11.96
C ALA A 111 5.82 8.77 -11.56
N LEU A 112 5.96 7.57 -10.97
CA LEU A 112 7.26 6.97 -10.67
C LEU A 112 8.08 6.74 -11.94
N LEU A 113 7.47 6.11 -12.94
CA LEU A 113 8.11 5.80 -14.21
C LEU A 113 8.55 7.07 -14.95
N HIS A 114 7.71 8.11 -14.99
CA HIS A 114 8.12 9.41 -15.53
C HIS A 114 9.26 10.05 -14.74
N ALA A 115 9.27 9.94 -13.41
CA ALA A 115 10.39 10.45 -12.61
C ALA A 115 11.69 9.68 -12.90
N PHE A 116 11.62 8.36 -13.11
CA PHE A 116 12.76 7.55 -13.54
C PHE A 116 13.25 7.92 -14.94
N LYS A 117 12.36 8.23 -15.90
CA LYS A 117 12.79 8.76 -17.20
C LYS A 117 13.63 10.03 -17.06
N GLN A 118 13.21 10.97 -16.20
CA GLN A 118 13.98 12.19 -15.94
C GLN A 118 15.34 11.87 -15.32
N VAL A 119 15.38 10.96 -14.33
CA VAL A 119 16.64 10.51 -13.71
C VAL A 119 17.59 9.88 -14.73
N ILE A 120 17.08 9.03 -15.62
CA ILE A 120 17.89 8.34 -16.64
C ILE A 120 18.40 9.33 -17.68
N ARG A 121 17.58 10.31 -18.08
CA ARG A 121 18.00 11.36 -19.02
C ARG A 121 19.13 12.22 -18.44
N ASP A 122 19.01 12.58 -17.16
CA ASP A 122 19.95 13.47 -16.48
C ASP A 122 21.15 12.70 -15.86
N TYR A 123 21.22 11.38 -16.06
CA TYR A 123 22.31 10.52 -15.59
C TYR A 123 23.57 10.67 -16.46
N SER A 124 24.74 10.46 -15.86
CA SER A 124 26.03 10.36 -16.55
C SER A 124 26.88 9.29 -15.91
N THR A 125 27.54 8.46 -16.72
CA THR A 125 28.33 7.32 -16.25
C THR A 125 29.70 7.79 -15.74
N PRO A 126 30.15 7.36 -14.55
CA PRO A 126 31.52 7.60 -14.10
C PRO A 126 32.53 6.92 -15.03
N PRO A 127 33.74 7.49 -15.23
CA PRO A 127 34.72 6.99 -16.20
C PRO A 127 35.25 5.56 -15.92
N ASN A 128 35.02 5.01 -14.72
CA ASN A 128 35.50 3.70 -14.30
C ASN A 128 34.38 2.72 -13.91
N GLU A 129 33.12 3.05 -14.17
CA GLU A 129 31.97 2.24 -13.77
C GLU A 129 31.14 1.83 -14.98
N GLU A 130 30.48 0.67 -14.87
CA GLU A 130 29.50 0.25 -15.85
C GLU A 130 28.15 0.92 -15.56
N LEU A 131 27.50 1.44 -16.61
CA LEU A 131 26.20 2.11 -16.50
C LEU A 131 25.16 1.23 -15.79
N SER A 132 25.09 -0.07 -16.13
CA SER A 132 24.13 -1.01 -15.56
C SER A 132 24.28 -1.13 -14.04
N ARG A 133 25.52 -1.22 -13.54
CA ARG A 133 25.82 -1.37 -12.12
C ARG A 133 25.62 -0.07 -11.36
N ASP A 134 26.19 1.04 -11.84
CA ASP A 134 26.09 2.33 -11.14
C ASP A 134 24.66 2.85 -11.11
N LEU A 135 23.91 2.74 -12.21
CA LEU A 135 22.52 3.20 -12.26
C LEU A 135 21.63 2.44 -11.25
N VAL A 136 21.77 1.12 -11.12
CA VAL A 136 21.03 0.33 -10.12
C VAL A 136 21.37 0.76 -8.69
N ASN A 137 22.65 1.05 -8.43
CA ASN A 137 23.10 1.55 -7.13
C ASN A 137 22.52 2.94 -6.85
N LYS A 138 22.51 3.83 -7.85
CA LYS A 138 22.00 5.21 -7.74
C LYS A 138 20.49 5.27 -7.55
N LEU A 139 19.73 4.34 -8.12
CA LEU A 139 18.28 4.23 -7.91
C LEU A 139 17.91 3.78 -6.49
N SER A 140 18.77 3.05 -5.79
CA SER A 140 18.43 2.46 -4.49
C SER A 140 18.16 3.50 -3.39
N PRO A 141 18.99 4.55 -3.21
CA PRO A 141 18.68 5.68 -2.34
C PRO A 141 17.39 6.42 -2.72
N TYR A 142 17.09 6.56 -4.03
CA TYR A 142 15.87 7.23 -4.50
C TYR A 142 14.61 6.44 -4.11
N ILE A 143 14.64 5.12 -4.28
CA ILE A 143 13.55 4.23 -3.89
C ILE A 143 13.36 4.25 -2.36
N SER A 144 14.47 4.25 -1.60
CA SER A 144 14.43 4.34 -0.14
C SER A 144 13.77 5.65 0.32
N PHE A 145 14.17 6.78 -0.27
CA PHE A 145 13.56 8.08 0.00
C PHE A 145 12.06 8.10 -0.32
N LEU A 146 11.64 7.57 -1.48
CA LEU A 146 10.22 7.50 -1.84
C LEU A 146 9.43 6.60 -0.87
N SER A 147 10.00 5.48 -0.43
CA SER A 147 9.38 4.59 0.56
C SER A 147 9.18 5.28 1.92
N GLN A 148 10.13 6.12 2.34
CA GLN A 148 10.00 6.94 3.55
C GLN A 148 8.99 8.08 3.41
N CYS A 149 8.81 8.63 2.20
CA CYS A 149 7.76 9.61 1.94
C CYS A 149 6.37 8.99 2.05
N ARG A 150 6.21 7.79 1.48
CA ARG A 150 4.99 6.98 1.54
C ARG A 150 5.31 5.53 1.16
N PRO A 151 4.84 4.52 1.92
CA PRO A 151 5.07 3.12 1.58
C PRO A 151 4.70 2.79 0.13
N LEU A 152 5.58 2.06 -0.56
CA LEU A 152 5.43 1.75 -1.98
C LEU A 152 4.23 0.81 -2.21
N SER A 153 3.47 1.07 -3.28
CA SER A 153 2.43 0.15 -3.72
C SER A 153 3.04 -1.10 -4.36
N ALA A 154 2.29 -2.21 -4.39
CA ALA A 154 2.71 -3.41 -5.12
C ALA A 154 2.95 -3.10 -6.61
N SER A 155 2.11 -2.25 -7.20
CA SER A 155 2.25 -1.76 -8.57
C SER A 155 3.57 -1.03 -8.83
N MET A 156 4.06 -0.24 -7.87
CA MET A 156 5.35 0.45 -7.94
C MET A 156 6.50 -0.53 -7.73
N GLY A 157 6.37 -1.46 -6.76
CA GLY A 157 7.37 -2.49 -6.51
C GLY A 157 7.64 -3.36 -7.75
N ASN A 158 6.58 -3.78 -8.44
CA ASN A 158 6.70 -4.55 -9.68
C ASN A 158 7.33 -3.73 -10.81
N ALA A 159 6.94 -2.45 -10.97
CA ALA A 159 7.57 -1.57 -11.94
C ALA A 159 9.07 -1.36 -11.65
N ILE A 160 9.46 -1.20 -10.38
CA ILE A 160 10.86 -1.09 -9.96
C ILE A 160 11.62 -2.38 -10.28
N LYS A 161 11.04 -3.55 -9.99
CA LYS A 161 11.63 -4.87 -10.31
C LYS A 161 11.87 -5.00 -11.81
N TYR A 162 10.89 -4.60 -12.62
CA TYR A 162 10.98 -4.59 -14.08
C TYR A 162 12.11 -3.66 -14.58
N ILE A 163 12.13 -2.40 -14.15
CA ILE A 163 13.16 -1.44 -14.59
C ILE A 163 14.56 -1.87 -14.15
N LYS A 164 14.73 -2.40 -12.93
CA LYS A 164 16.03 -2.95 -12.49
C LYS A 164 16.49 -4.12 -13.36
N LYS A 165 15.57 -4.99 -13.78
CA LYS A 165 15.87 -6.10 -14.71
C LYS A 165 16.31 -5.57 -16.07
N GLU A 166 15.59 -4.61 -16.63
CA GLU A 166 15.94 -4.00 -17.92
C GLU A 166 17.31 -3.31 -17.89
N ILE A 167 17.66 -2.63 -16.79
CA ILE A 167 18.99 -2.02 -16.61
C ILE A 167 20.09 -3.08 -16.58
N SER A 168 19.87 -4.20 -15.88
CA SER A 168 20.84 -5.31 -15.83
C SER A 168 21.01 -6.03 -17.17
N ASN A 169 20.01 -5.98 -18.04
CA ASN A 169 20.03 -6.62 -19.36
C ASN A 169 20.70 -5.75 -20.45
N ILE A 170 21.18 -4.54 -20.12
CA ILE A 170 21.87 -3.68 -21.08
C ILE A 170 23.25 -4.28 -21.41
N PRO A 171 23.57 -4.48 -22.71
CA PRO A 171 24.89 -4.97 -23.10
C PRO A 171 26.01 -4.00 -22.71
N SER A 172 27.12 -4.50 -22.16
CA SER A 172 28.28 -3.68 -21.74
C SER A 172 28.93 -2.88 -22.89
N GLN A 173 28.70 -3.29 -24.14
CA GLN A 173 29.25 -2.66 -25.35
C GLN A 173 28.41 -1.47 -25.83
N CYS A 174 27.27 -1.21 -25.20
CA CYS A 174 26.34 -0.17 -25.61
C CYS A 174 26.85 1.22 -25.20
N LYS A 175 26.73 2.21 -26.10
CA LYS A 175 27.02 3.61 -25.77
C LYS A 175 26.01 4.14 -24.75
N GLU A 176 26.43 5.04 -23.87
CA GLU A 176 25.57 5.62 -22.83
C GLU A 176 24.26 6.19 -23.38
N GLU A 177 24.33 7.00 -24.44
CA GLU A 177 23.13 7.63 -25.04
C GLU A 177 22.17 6.60 -25.64
N GLU A 178 22.70 5.52 -26.22
CA GLU A 178 21.90 4.42 -26.75
C GLU A 178 21.20 3.65 -25.61
N ALA A 179 21.94 3.36 -24.53
CA ALA A 179 21.39 2.72 -23.34
C ALA A 179 20.29 3.56 -22.69
N LYS A 180 20.48 4.89 -22.57
CA LYS A 180 19.46 5.82 -22.05
C LYS A 180 18.22 5.86 -22.94
N ARG A 181 18.38 5.87 -24.27
CA ARG A 181 17.26 5.88 -25.20
C ARG A 181 16.44 4.59 -25.07
N ARG A 182 17.12 3.43 -25.10
CA ARG A 182 16.48 2.13 -24.92
C ARG A 182 15.71 2.04 -23.60
N LEU A 183 16.29 2.48 -22.49
CA LEU A 183 15.60 2.48 -21.19
C LEU A 183 14.37 3.38 -21.17
N GLN A 184 14.42 4.56 -21.82
CA GLN A 184 13.27 5.45 -21.91
C GLN A 184 12.14 4.85 -22.75
N GLU A 185 12.47 4.19 -23.87
CA GLU A 185 11.53 3.45 -24.71
C GLU A 185 10.92 2.27 -23.94
N CYS A 186 11.72 1.51 -23.19
CA CYS A 186 11.23 0.44 -22.31
C CYS A 186 10.21 0.97 -21.28
N ILE A 187 10.46 2.15 -20.69
CA ILE A 187 9.49 2.77 -19.76
C ILE A 187 8.20 3.15 -20.49
N ASP A 188 8.29 3.74 -21.68
CA ASP A 188 7.12 4.15 -22.45
C ASP A 188 6.28 2.95 -22.90
N SER A 189 6.92 1.88 -23.40
CA SER A 189 6.28 0.61 -23.72
C SER A 189 5.61 0.00 -22.48
N TYR A 190 6.27 0.01 -21.32
CA TYR A 190 5.67 -0.51 -20.08
C TYR A 190 4.40 0.26 -19.69
N ILE A 191 4.41 1.60 -19.75
CA ILE A 191 3.23 2.42 -19.45
C ILE A 191 2.12 2.12 -20.46
N ASN A 192 2.44 2.10 -21.75
CA ASN A 192 1.47 1.90 -22.80
C ASN A 192 0.83 0.51 -22.73
N GLU A 193 1.63 -0.55 -22.69
CA GLU A 193 1.15 -1.93 -22.74
C GLU A 193 0.54 -2.40 -21.42
N LYS A 194 1.26 -2.20 -20.31
CA LYS A 194 0.85 -2.79 -19.01
C LYS A 194 -0.20 -1.97 -18.28
N ILE A 195 -0.38 -0.69 -18.63
CA ILE A 195 -1.33 0.20 -17.95
C ILE A 195 -2.44 0.66 -18.90
N ILE A 196 -2.11 1.28 -20.04
CA ILE A 196 -3.11 1.87 -20.94
C ILE A 196 -3.88 0.78 -21.68
N LEU A 197 -3.21 -0.02 -22.51
CA LEU A 197 -3.83 -1.10 -23.28
C LEU A 197 -4.48 -2.16 -22.37
N ALA A 198 -3.85 -2.45 -21.23
CA ALA A 198 -4.43 -3.31 -20.21
C ALA A 198 -5.78 -2.76 -19.67
N SER A 199 -5.88 -1.45 -19.43
CA SER A 199 -7.12 -0.83 -18.98
C SER A 199 -8.24 -0.90 -20.03
N GLU A 200 -7.89 -0.71 -21.31
CA GLU A 200 -8.83 -0.84 -22.43
C GLU A 200 -9.33 -2.29 -22.59
N ALA A 201 -8.42 -3.27 -22.46
CA ALA A 201 -8.77 -4.69 -22.52
C ALA A 201 -9.71 -5.08 -21.38
N ILE A 202 -9.40 -4.68 -20.14
CA ILE A 202 -10.27 -4.92 -18.98
C ILE A 202 -11.64 -4.25 -19.19
N SER A 203 -11.67 -3.05 -19.77
CA SER A 203 -12.91 -2.35 -20.04
C SER A 203 -13.82 -3.10 -21.00
N LYS A 204 -13.26 -3.64 -22.09
CA LYS A 204 -14.01 -4.48 -23.03
C LYS A 204 -14.65 -5.67 -22.33
N TYR A 205 -13.88 -6.44 -21.56
CA TYR A 205 -14.39 -7.60 -20.82
C TYR A 205 -15.43 -7.20 -19.76
N ALA A 206 -15.20 -6.11 -19.02
CA ALA A 206 -16.10 -5.66 -17.98
C ALA A 206 -17.45 -5.19 -18.54
N ILE A 207 -17.47 -4.51 -19.69
CA ILE A 207 -18.68 -4.03 -20.34
C ILE A 207 -19.58 -5.18 -20.81
N GLU A 208 -19.00 -6.33 -21.18
CA GLU A 208 -19.78 -7.53 -21.51
C GLU A 208 -20.58 -8.07 -20.32
N LYS A 209 -20.16 -7.77 -19.08
CA LYS A 209 -20.86 -8.15 -17.85
C LYS A 209 -21.89 -7.13 -17.38
N ILE A 210 -21.97 -5.96 -18.03
CA ILE A 210 -22.96 -4.93 -17.74
C ILE A 210 -24.15 -5.13 -18.67
N SER A 211 -25.32 -5.36 -18.08
CA SER A 211 -26.60 -5.54 -18.75
C SER A 211 -27.49 -4.31 -18.56
N ASP A 212 -28.45 -4.13 -19.47
CA ASP A 212 -29.42 -3.05 -19.34
C ASP A 212 -30.33 -3.29 -18.13
N GLY A 213 -30.57 -2.22 -17.36
CA GLY A 213 -31.30 -2.25 -16.09
C GLY A 213 -30.41 -2.48 -14.87
N ASP A 214 -29.10 -2.68 -15.04
CA ASP A 214 -28.21 -2.93 -13.91
C ASP A 214 -28.11 -1.76 -12.92
N VAL A 215 -27.95 -2.14 -11.65
CA VAL A 215 -27.64 -1.25 -10.55
C VAL A 215 -26.25 -1.61 -10.04
N ILE A 216 -25.26 -0.81 -10.42
CA ILE A 216 -23.85 -1.10 -10.16
C ILE A 216 -23.39 -0.36 -8.91
N LEU A 217 -22.86 -1.10 -7.93
CA LEU A 217 -22.22 -0.51 -6.76
C LEU A 217 -20.71 -0.40 -6.95
N VAL A 218 -20.15 0.76 -6.61
CA VAL A 218 -18.71 1.02 -6.60
C VAL A 218 -18.26 1.58 -5.26
N TYR A 219 -16.98 1.41 -4.92
CA TYR A 219 -16.40 1.87 -3.67
C TYR A 219 -15.13 2.70 -3.86
N GLY A 220 -15.06 3.83 -3.14
CA GLY A 220 -13.90 4.74 -3.18
C GLY A 220 -13.68 5.36 -4.56
N CYS A 221 -12.42 5.57 -4.95
CA CYS A 221 -12.07 6.16 -6.24
C CYS A 221 -11.07 5.30 -7.02
N SER A 222 -11.60 4.36 -7.80
CA SER A 222 -10.81 3.59 -8.78
C SER A 222 -10.85 4.26 -10.14
N SER A 223 -9.68 4.60 -10.70
CA SER A 223 -9.58 5.15 -12.06
C SER A 223 -10.06 4.15 -13.12
N LEU A 224 -9.73 2.87 -12.93
CA LEU A 224 -10.10 1.79 -13.85
C LEU A 224 -11.62 1.59 -13.85
N VAL A 225 -12.25 1.45 -12.68
CA VAL A 225 -13.72 1.24 -12.59
C VAL A 225 -14.47 2.46 -13.14
N ASN A 226 -14.02 3.69 -12.83
CA ASN A 226 -14.60 4.88 -13.43
C ASN A 226 -14.48 4.88 -14.96
N HIS A 227 -13.34 4.45 -15.51
CA HIS A 227 -13.13 4.37 -16.96
C HIS A 227 -14.10 3.36 -17.59
N ILE A 228 -14.23 2.17 -17.00
CA ILE A 228 -15.17 1.12 -17.42
C ILE A 228 -16.61 1.66 -17.48
N LEU A 229 -17.07 2.30 -16.41
CA LEU A 229 -18.44 2.82 -16.34
C LEU A 229 -18.67 3.96 -17.33
N CYS A 230 -17.70 4.85 -17.52
CA CYS A 230 -17.81 5.90 -18.55
C CYS A 230 -17.91 5.29 -19.95
N GLU A 231 -17.07 4.32 -20.29
CA GLU A 231 -17.07 3.67 -21.60
C GLU A 231 -18.33 2.82 -21.82
N ALA A 232 -18.82 2.13 -20.78
CA ALA A 232 -20.08 1.41 -20.82
C ALA A 232 -21.25 2.34 -21.18
N PHE A 233 -21.27 3.53 -20.58
CA PHE A 233 -22.29 4.55 -20.85
C PHE A 233 -22.17 5.13 -22.26
N GLU A 234 -20.95 5.40 -22.73
CA GLU A 234 -20.69 5.84 -24.11
C GLU A 234 -21.14 4.80 -25.15
N LYS A 235 -21.05 3.51 -24.81
CA LYS A 235 -21.60 2.38 -25.58
C LYS A 235 -23.11 2.16 -25.38
N GLN A 236 -23.83 3.14 -24.84
CA GLN A 236 -25.29 3.15 -24.69
C GLN A 236 -25.86 2.06 -23.77
N ARG A 237 -25.06 1.51 -22.84
CA ARG A 237 -25.59 0.63 -21.78
C ARG A 237 -26.46 1.41 -20.81
N LYS A 238 -27.62 0.87 -20.45
CA LYS A 238 -28.58 1.53 -19.55
C LYS A 238 -28.40 1.00 -18.13
N PHE A 239 -27.77 1.77 -17.25
CA PHE A 239 -27.56 1.40 -15.85
C PHE A 239 -27.56 2.63 -14.95
N ARG A 240 -27.63 2.41 -13.63
CA ARG A 240 -27.35 3.45 -12.62
C ARG A 240 -26.25 2.99 -11.68
N VAL A 241 -25.58 3.96 -11.05
CA VAL A 241 -24.43 3.68 -10.16
C VAL A 241 -24.74 4.10 -8.73
N ILE A 242 -24.39 3.25 -7.77
CA ILE A 242 -24.36 3.58 -6.34
C ILE A 242 -22.89 3.70 -5.94
N VAL A 243 -22.50 4.92 -5.54
CA VAL A 243 -21.15 5.21 -5.04
C VAL A 243 -21.17 5.13 -3.53
N VAL A 244 -20.49 4.10 -3.00
CA VAL A 244 -20.24 3.95 -1.57
C VAL A 244 -18.93 4.65 -1.22
N ASP A 245 -18.94 5.42 -0.14
CA ASP A 245 -17.79 6.18 0.33
C ASP A 245 -17.52 5.96 1.82
N SER A 246 -16.30 6.28 2.25
CA SER A 246 -15.86 6.08 3.63
C SER A 246 -14.95 7.21 4.11
N ARG A 247 -14.96 7.40 5.42
CA ARG A 247 -14.07 8.33 6.10
C ARG A 247 -12.65 7.76 6.19
N PRO A 248 -11.63 8.62 6.30
CA PRO A 248 -11.72 10.08 6.40
C PRO A 248 -11.62 10.83 5.07
N ARG A 249 -10.95 10.28 4.05
CA ARG A 249 -10.64 10.99 2.80
C ARG A 249 -11.85 11.26 1.90
N LEU A 250 -12.92 10.46 2.02
CA LEU A 250 -14.13 10.60 1.19
C LEU A 250 -13.81 10.61 -0.32
N GLU A 251 -12.97 9.64 -0.74
CA GLU A 251 -12.48 9.53 -2.12
C GLU A 251 -13.63 9.32 -3.13
N GLY A 252 -14.74 8.71 -2.68
CA GLY A 252 -15.92 8.45 -3.52
C GLY A 252 -16.59 9.72 -4.07
N LYS A 253 -16.43 10.88 -3.42
CA LYS A 253 -16.91 12.17 -3.96
C LYS A 253 -16.29 12.50 -5.32
N GLU A 254 -15.02 12.18 -5.51
CA GLU A 254 -14.32 12.43 -6.78
C GLU A 254 -14.80 11.46 -7.87
N ALA A 255 -15.05 10.19 -7.52
CA ALA A 255 -15.66 9.23 -8.44
C ALA A 255 -17.07 9.69 -8.87
N LEU A 256 -17.89 10.09 -7.90
CA LEU A 256 -19.23 10.64 -8.15
C LEU A 256 -19.18 11.85 -9.09
N ARG A 257 -18.28 12.81 -8.84
CA ARG A 257 -18.10 13.99 -9.70
C ARG A 257 -17.80 13.63 -11.14
N ARG A 258 -16.95 12.62 -11.38
CA ARG A 258 -16.59 12.16 -12.74
C ARG A 258 -17.77 11.50 -13.46
N LEU A 259 -18.50 10.63 -12.77
CA LEU A 259 -19.65 9.92 -13.33
C LEU A 259 -20.81 10.86 -13.64
N VAL A 260 -21.14 11.77 -12.72
CA VAL A 260 -22.21 12.77 -12.91
C VAL A 260 -21.87 13.73 -14.06
N LYS A 261 -20.60 14.13 -14.21
CA LYS A 261 -20.16 14.97 -15.35
C LYS A 261 -20.43 14.32 -16.70
N LYS A 262 -20.45 12.98 -16.78
CA LYS A 262 -20.78 12.21 -17.98
C LYS A 262 -22.28 11.97 -18.17
N GLY A 263 -23.13 12.40 -17.23
CA GLY A 263 -24.58 12.22 -17.28
C GLY A 263 -25.07 10.88 -16.70
N ILE A 264 -24.21 10.12 -16.03
CA ILE A 264 -24.59 8.82 -15.44
C ILE A 264 -25.42 9.08 -14.18
N ARG A 265 -26.58 8.42 -14.06
CA ARG A 265 -27.44 8.50 -12.87
C ARG A 265 -26.73 7.84 -11.68
N CYS A 266 -26.39 8.65 -10.67
CA CYS A 266 -25.65 8.19 -9.50
C CYS A 266 -26.44 8.40 -8.20
N THR A 267 -26.23 7.52 -7.23
CA THR A 267 -26.64 7.65 -5.82
C THR A 267 -25.39 7.61 -4.95
N TYR A 268 -25.31 8.44 -3.92
CA TYR A 268 -24.15 8.50 -3.03
C TYR A 268 -24.53 8.11 -1.62
N VAL A 269 -23.82 7.16 -1.04
CA VAL A 269 -24.06 6.67 0.32
C VAL A 269 -22.73 6.45 1.05
N LEU A 270 -22.76 6.48 2.38
CA LEU A 270 -21.62 6.06 3.19
C LEU A 270 -21.67 4.55 3.42
N ILE A 271 -20.51 3.96 3.71
CA ILE A 271 -20.37 2.52 4.00
C ILE A 271 -21.28 2.04 5.15
N SER A 272 -21.70 2.91 6.05
CA SER A 272 -22.66 2.60 7.13
C SER A 272 -24.07 2.28 6.61
N ALA A 273 -24.45 2.73 5.42
CA ALA A 273 -25.74 2.46 4.79
C ALA A 273 -25.67 1.28 3.79
N LEU A 274 -24.56 0.53 3.76
CA LEU A 274 -24.32 -0.53 2.80
C LEU A 274 -25.39 -1.63 2.83
N SER A 275 -25.77 -2.11 4.03
CA SER A 275 -26.78 -3.16 4.17
C SER A 275 -28.18 -2.71 3.76
N TYR A 276 -28.45 -1.40 3.82
CA TYR A 276 -29.74 -0.83 3.42
C TYR A 276 -29.86 -0.75 1.89
N ILE A 277 -28.77 -0.40 1.21
CA ILE A 277 -28.80 -0.18 -0.25
C ILE A 277 -28.54 -1.46 -1.06
N LEU A 278 -27.84 -2.45 -0.49
CA LEU A 278 -27.47 -3.68 -1.21
C LEU A 278 -28.64 -4.47 -1.80
N PRO A 279 -29.84 -4.54 -1.18
CA PRO A 279 -31.00 -5.18 -1.80
C PRO A 279 -31.39 -4.61 -3.18
N GLU A 280 -31.02 -3.36 -3.48
CA GLU A 280 -31.27 -2.76 -4.80
C GLU A 280 -30.15 -3.03 -5.82
N VAL A 281 -28.99 -3.51 -5.38
CA VAL A 281 -27.77 -3.64 -6.19
C VAL A 281 -27.78 -4.96 -6.95
N SER A 282 -27.49 -4.91 -8.25
CA SER A 282 -27.38 -6.12 -9.07
C SER A 282 -25.94 -6.63 -9.18
N LYS A 283 -24.94 -5.74 -9.18
CA LYS A 283 -23.52 -6.09 -9.32
C LYS A 283 -22.63 -5.13 -8.54
N VAL A 284 -21.55 -5.64 -7.94
CA VAL A 284 -20.51 -4.83 -7.29
C VAL A 284 -19.26 -4.82 -8.16
N PHE A 285 -18.76 -3.63 -8.49
CA PHE A 285 -17.48 -3.44 -9.19
C PHE A 285 -16.45 -2.78 -8.27
N LEU A 286 -15.32 -3.47 -8.07
CA LEU A 286 -14.24 -3.02 -7.20
C LEU A 286 -12.94 -2.90 -8.00
N GLY A 287 -12.16 -1.86 -7.71
CA GLY A 287 -10.77 -1.78 -8.18
C GLY A 287 -9.85 -2.43 -7.16
N ALA A 288 -8.91 -3.26 -7.59
CA ALA A 288 -7.86 -3.77 -6.70
C ALA A 288 -6.64 -2.83 -6.67
N HIS A 289 -6.03 -2.72 -5.50
CA HIS A 289 -4.70 -2.15 -5.38
C HIS A 289 -3.61 -3.17 -5.74
N ALA A 290 -3.81 -4.43 -5.32
CA ALA A 290 -3.00 -5.58 -5.69
C ALA A 290 -3.81 -6.88 -5.57
N LEU A 291 -3.38 -7.92 -6.28
CA LEU A 291 -3.87 -9.29 -6.11
C LEU A 291 -2.73 -10.18 -5.62
N LEU A 292 -2.95 -10.90 -4.54
CA LEU A 292 -1.94 -11.73 -3.88
C LEU A 292 -1.91 -13.15 -4.46
N ALA A 293 -0.79 -13.86 -4.30
CA ALA A 293 -0.61 -15.20 -4.86
C ALA A 293 -1.59 -16.26 -4.31
N ASN A 294 -2.18 -16.03 -3.12
CA ASN A 294 -3.24 -16.85 -2.55
C ASN A 294 -4.65 -16.45 -3.03
N GLY A 295 -4.77 -15.55 -4.01
CA GLY A 295 -6.03 -15.03 -4.54
C GLY A 295 -6.69 -13.95 -3.67
N TYR A 296 -6.05 -13.49 -2.60
CA TYR A 296 -6.59 -12.41 -1.79
C TYR A 296 -6.53 -11.09 -2.54
N VAL A 297 -7.59 -10.29 -2.42
CA VAL A 297 -7.68 -8.97 -3.05
C VAL A 297 -7.28 -7.92 -2.03
N MET A 298 -6.20 -7.20 -2.30
CA MET A 298 -5.80 -6.06 -1.49
C MET A 298 -6.36 -4.79 -2.12
N SER A 299 -7.21 -4.06 -1.40
CA SER A 299 -7.76 -2.78 -1.86
C SER A 299 -8.00 -1.84 -0.68
N ARG A 300 -8.66 -0.70 -0.92
CA ARG A 300 -8.96 0.29 0.12
C ARG A 300 -9.71 -0.35 1.28
N VAL A 301 -9.37 0.04 2.51
CA VAL A 301 -10.07 -0.41 3.72
C VAL A 301 -11.58 -0.30 3.53
N GLY A 302 -12.34 -1.35 3.85
CA GLY A 302 -13.79 -1.43 3.61
C GLY A 302 -14.15 -2.23 2.36
N THR A 303 -13.19 -2.60 1.52
CA THR A 303 -13.43 -3.48 0.37
C THR A 303 -13.84 -4.88 0.85
N SER A 304 -13.17 -5.41 1.87
CA SER A 304 -13.53 -6.70 2.47
C SER A 304 -14.92 -6.68 3.10
N GLN A 305 -15.29 -5.58 3.75
CA GLN A 305 -16.62 -5.37 4.32
C GLN A 305 -17.69 -5.35 3.22
N ILE A 306 -17.44 -4.65 2.11
CA ILE A 306 -18.37 -4.62 0.98
C ILE A 306 -18.56 -6.00 0.37
N ALA A 307 -17.47 -6.72 0.13
CA ALA A 307 -17.52 -8.06 -0.45
C ALA A 307 -18.28 -9.04 0.46
N LEU A 308 -18.04 -8.98 1.77
CA LEU A 308 -18.73 -9.82 2.76
C LEU A 308 -20.25 -9.57 2.78
N VAL A 309 -20.67 -8.30 2.86
CA VAL A 309 -22.11 -7.99 2.91
C VAL A 309 -22.75 -8.27 1.55
N ALA A 310 -22.09 -7.97 0.44
CA ALA A 310 -22.58 -8.31 -0.90
C ALA A 310 -22.82 -9.82 -1.05
N LYS A 311 -21.90 -10.66 -0.55
CA LYS A 311 -22.07 -12.11 -0.53
C LYS A 311 -23.29 -12.54 0.29
N ALA A 312 -23.54 -11.91 1.44
CA ALA A 312 -24.72 -12.19 2.26
C ALA A 312 -26.05 -11.85 1.56
N PHE A 313 -26.05 -10.88 0.65
CA PHE A 313 -27.21 -10.53 -0.19
C PHE A 313 -27.19 -11.22 -1.56
N ASN A 314 -26.29 -12.17 -1.80
CA ASN A 314 -26.11 -12.88 -3.08
C ASN A 314 -25.83 -11.94 -4.28
N VAL A 315 -25.19 -10.79 -4.03
CA VAL A 315 -24.78 -9.86 -5.07
C VAL A 315 -23.35 -10.20 -5.52
N PRO A 316 -23.12 -10.44 -6.82
CA PRO A 316 -21.81 -10.83 -7.32
C PRO A 316 -20.79 -9.68 -7.22
N VAL A 317 -19.58 -10.02 -6.81
CA VAL A 317 -18.45 -9.11 -6.62
C VAL A 317 -17.42 -9.32 -7.73
N LEU A 318 -17.28 -8.30 -8.58
CA LEU A 318 -16.35 -8.27 -9.71
C LEU A 318 -15.20 -7.32 -9.40
N VAL A 319 -13.98 -7.86 -9.41
CA VAL A 319 -12.76 -7.09 -9.15
C VAL A 319 -12.03 -6.84 -10.46
N CYS A 320 -11.80 -5.57 -10.80
CA CYS A 320 -11.02 -5.17 -11.96
C CYS A 320 -9.58 -4.87 -11.53
N CYS A 321 -8.62 -5.58 -12.14
CA CYS A 321 -7.21 -5.43 -11.80
C CYS A 321 -6.32 -5.74 -13.00
N GLU A 322 -5.40 -4.84 -13.31
CA GLU A 322 -4.33 -5.09 -14.26
C GLU A 322 -3.35 -6.13 -13.68
N THR A 323 -2.88 -7.03 -14.54
CA THR A 323 -1.96 -8.11 -14.14
C THR A 323 -0.62 -7.62 -13.58
N TYR A 324 -0.14 -6.44 -13.96
CA TYR A 324 1.11 -5.89 -13.42
C TYR A 324 1.02 -5.54 -11.93
N LYS A 325 -0.19 -5.54 -11.34
CA LYS A 325 -0.41 -5.36 -9.91
C LYS A 325 -0.46 -6.67 -9.13
N PHE A 326 -0.24 -7.80 -9.79
CA PHE A 326 -0.22 -9.11 -9.14
C PHE A 326 1.05 -9.21 -8.28
N CYS A 327 0.95 -9.86 -7.14
CA CYS A 327 2.03 -9.94 -6.18
C CYS A 327 2.30 -11.41 -5.82
N GLU A 328 3.57 -11.81 -5.85
CA GLU A 328 4.04 -13.12 -5.39
C GLU A 328 3.87 -13.29 -3.86
N ARG A 329 3.74 -12.18 -3.14
CA ARG A 329 3.54 -12.18 -1.69
C ARG A 329 2.18 -12.76 -1.33
N VAL A 330 2.17 -13.51 -0.23
CA VAL A 330 0.97 -14.04 0.42
C VAL A 330 0.77 -13.32 1.75
N GLN A 331 -0.46 -12.89 2.00
CA GLN A 331 -0.89 -12.27 3.24
C GLN A 331 -2.34 -12.68 3.50
N THR A 332 -2.64 -13.09 4.73
CA THR A 332 -3.95 -13.61 5.13
C THR A 332 -4.70 -12.64 6.03
N ASP A 333 -4.00 -11.75 6.71
CA ASP A 333 -4.57 -10.71 7.57
C ASP A 333 -4.33 -9.30 7.01
N SER A 334 -4.94 -8.28 7.61
CA SER A 334 -4.71 -6.87 7.23
C SER A 334 -3.70 -6.17 8.16
N PHE A 335 -2.91 -6.94 8.94
CA PHE A 335 -2.05 -6.43 10.02
C PHE A 335 -0.58 -6.46 9.65
N VAL A 336 -0.10 -7.58 9.09
CA VAL A 336 1.34 -7.84 8.87
C VAL A 336 1.97 -6.82 7.94
N SER A 337 1.29 -6.46 6.85
CA SER A 337 1.73 -5.41 5.93
C SER A 337 0.55 -4.52 5.57
N ASN A 338 0.61 -3.25 5.96
CA ASN A 338 -0.38 -2.25 5.62
C ASN A 338 0.26 -0.86 5.53
N GLU A 339 -0.51 0.14 5.11
CA GLU A 339 -0.15 1.56 5.16
C GLU A 339 -0.99 2.22 6.26
N LEU A 340 -0.32 2.92 7.19
CA LEU A 340 -0.97 3.78 8.18
C LEU A 340 -1.04 5.20 7.61
N ASP A 341 -2.25 5.74 7.58
CA ASP A 341 -2.48 7.12 7.17
C ASP A 341 -2.33 8.09 8.36
N ASP A 342 -2.45 9.39 8.08
CA ASP A 342 -2.38 10.42 9.12
C ASP A 342 -3.50 10.21 10.17
N PRO A 343 -3.15 10.02 11.46
CA PRO A 343 -4.15 9.87 12.53
C PRO A 343 -5.04 11.11 12.69
N ASP A 344 -4.50 12.30 12.38
CA ASP A 344 -5.23 13.56 12.55
C ASP A 344 -6.39 13.70 11.53
N ASP A 345 -6.40 12.93 10.43
CA ASP A 345 -7.50 12.92 9.46
C ASP A 345 -8.83 12.41 10.04
N LEU A 346 -8.77 11.66 11.15
CA LEU A 346 -9.97 11.17 11.83
C LEU A 346 -10.65 12.25 12.67
N ILE A 347 -9.93 13.33 12.98
CA ILE A 347 -10.43 14.47 13.76
C ILE A 347 -11.44 15.23 12.89
N VAL A 348 -12.65 15.42 13.41
CA VAL A 348 -13.70 16.18 12.72
C VAL A 348 -14.31 17.17 13.68
N THR A 349 -14.45 18.40 13.22
CA THR A 349 -15.22 19.44 13.89
C THR A 349 -16.69 19.29 13.53
N ARG A 350 -17.55 19.10 14.53
CA ARG A 350 -19.01 19.10 14.35
C ARG A 350 -19.60 20.15 15.27
N ASN A 351 -20.45 21.02 14.73
CA ASN A 351 -21.12 22.10 15.48
C ASN A 351 -20.12 22.96 16.27
N GLY A 352 -18.97 23.29 15.67
CA GLY A 352 -17.90 24.07 16.30
C GLY A 352 -17.09 23.34 17.38
N LYS A 353 -17.35 22.05 17.64
CA LYS A 353 -16.62 21.25 18.65
C LYS A 353 -15.72 20.21 17.99
N THR A 354 -14.48 20.12 18.47
CA THR A 354 -13.47 19.16 18.01
C THR A 354 -13.04 18.25 19.17
N HIS A 355 -13.69 17.09 19.31
CA HIS A 355 -13.49 16.23 20.48
C HIS A 355 -12.13 15.52 20.53
N LEU A 356 -11.46 15.35 19.39
CA LEU A 356 -10.22 14.57 19.28
C LEU A 356 -8.97 15.43 19.07
N GLU A 357 -9.05 16.76 19.23
CA GLU A 357 -7.92 17.67 18.95
C GLU A 357 -6.68 17.36 19.81
N ASN A 358 -6.87 17.07 21.09
CA ASN A 358 -5.78 16.83 22.05
C ASN A 358 -5.46 15.34 22.24
N TRP A 359 -5.77 14.48 21.26
CA TRP A 359 -5.67 13.03 21.42
C TRP A 359 -4.28 12.55 21.85
N GLN A 360 -3.22 13.24 21.42
CA GLN A 360 -1.83 12.90 21.76
C GLN A 360 -1.48 13.09 23.24
N THR A 361 -2.19 13.97 23.94
CA THR A 361 -1.98 14.21 25.38
C THR A 361 -2.59 13.10 26.24
N VAL A 362 -3.55 12.35 25.70
CA VAL A 362 -4.29 11.32 26.40
C VAL A 362 -3.60 9.97 26.19
N LYS A 363 -2.84 9.51 27.19
CA LYS A 363 -2.04 8.27 27.11
C LYS A 363 -2.84 7.00 26.75
N SER A 364 -4.14 6.98 27.04
CA SER A 364 -5.03 5.84 26.75
C SER A 364 -5.75 5.94 25.40
N LEU A 365 -5.45 6.95 24.57
CA LEU A 365 -6.10 7.18 23.29
C LEU A 365 -5.10 7.07 22.14
N GLY A 366 -5.38 6.21 21.18
CA GLY A 366 -4.65 6.09 19.93
C GLY A 366 -5.60 6.23 18.75
N LEU A 367 -5.22 7.03 17.75
CA LEU A 367 -5.96 7.14 16.50
C LEU A 367 -5.31 6.25 15.44
N LEU A 368 -6.13 5.47 14.74
CA LEU A 368 -5.66 4.50 13.75
C LEU A 368 -6.51 4.60 12.49
N ASN A 369 -5.85 4.86 11.36
CA ASN A 369 -6.46 4.93 10.05
C ASN A 369 -5.69 4.02 9.09
N LEU A 370 -6.22 2.83 8.83
CA LEU A 370 -5.65 1.89 7.87
C LEU A 370 -6.03 2.29 6.44
N VAL A 371 -5.10 2.15 5.49
CA VAL A 371 -5.40 2.47 4.09
C VAL A 371 -5.92 1.26 3.32
N TYR A 372 -5.44 0.06 3.63
CA TYR A 372 -5.79 -1.16 2.89
C TYR A 372 -6.39 -2.24 3.78
N ASP A 373 -7.19 -3.12 3.18
CA ASP A 373 -7.57 -4.41 3.73
C ASP A 373 -7.35 -5.52 2.69
N VAL A 374 -7.32 -6.76 3.17
CA VAL A 374 -7.28 -7.95 2.31
C VAL A 374 -8.62 -8.68 2.37
N THR A 375 -9.16 -8.97 1.19
CA THR A 375 -10.43 -9.69 1.01
C THR A 375 -10.13 -11.14 0.63
N PRO A 376 -10.62 -12.12 1.40
CA PRO A 376 -10.54 -13.53 1.02
C PRO A 376 -11.18 -13.81 -0.35
N PRO A 377 -10.64 -14.77 -1.13
CA PRO A 377 -11.13 -15.09 -2.46
C PRO A 377 -12.57 -15.60 -2.46
N ASP A 378 -13.06 -16.18 -1.36
CA ASP A 378 -14.43 -16.71 -1.24
C ASP A 378 -15.52 -15.64 -1.38
N PHE A 379 -15.17 -14.37 -1.16
CA PHE A 379 -16.08 -13.23 -1.30
C PHE A 379 -15.96 -12.52 -2.65
N VAL A 380 -15.13 -13.04 -3.57
CA VAL A 380 -14.89 -12.44 -4.88
C VAL A 380 -15.18 -13.46 -5.97
N ASP A 381 -16.22 -13.18 -6.76
CA ASP A 381 -16.71 -14.15 -7.75
C ASP A 381 -15.90 -14.10 -9.05
N LEU A 382 -15.38 -12.93 -9.43
CA LEU A 382 -14.63 -12.77 -10.68
C LEU A 382 -13.53 -11.73 -10.60
N VAL A 383 -12.38 -12.04 -11.19
CA VAL A 383 -11.31 -11.08 -11.45
C VAL A 383 -11.23 -10.82 -12.96
N ILE A 384 -11.40 -9.55 -13.35
CA ILE A 384 -11.29 -9.11 -14.73
C ILE A 384 -9.90 -8.50 -14.93
N THR A 385 -9.13 -9.11 -15.82
CA THR A 385 -7.74 -8.76 -16.14
C THR A 385 -7.56 -8.47 -17.63
N ASP A 386 -6.38 -7.97 -18.01
CA ASP A 386 -6.00 -7.78 -19.41
C ASP A 386 -5.89 -9.09 -20.21
N LEU A 387 -5.81 -10.24 -19.52
CA LEU A 387 -5.79 -11.57 -20.15
C LEU A 387 -7.19 -12.20 -20.27
N GLY A 388 -8.21 -11.53 -19.73
CA GLY A 388 -9.57 -12.04 -19.65
C GLY A 388 -10.07 -12.21 -18.22
N MET A 389 -11.18 -12.95 -18.10
CA MET A 389 -11.89 -13.17 -16.85
C MET A 389 -11.39 -14.45 -16.19
N ILE A 390 -10.88 -14.35 -14.97
CA ILE A 390 -10.28 -15.46 -14.23
C ILE A 390 -10.83 -15.51 -12.79
N PRO A 391 -10.83 -16.68 -12.15
CA PRO A 391 -11.05 -16.76 -10.71
C PRO A 391 -9.83 -16.23 -9.94
N CYS A 392 -10.04 -15.81 -8.70
CA CYS A 392 -8.97 -15.32 -7.80
C CYS A 392 -7.82 -16.32 -7.63
N THR A 393 -8.12 -17.62 -7.65
CA THR A 393 -7.14 -18.71 -7.48
C THR A 393 -6.18 -18.87 -8.67
N SER A 394 -6.45 -18.23 -9.82
CA SER A 394 -5.59 -18.28 -11.01
C SER A 394 -4.47 -17.25 -11.02
N VAL A 395 -4.39 -16.35 -10.03
CA VAL A 395 -3.31 -15.35 -9.90
C VAL A 395 -1.89 -15.96 -10.03
N PRO A 396 -1.52 -17.04 -9.31
CA PRO A 396 -0.18 -17.62 -9.43
C PRO A 396 0.10 -18.23 -10.82
N VAL A 397 -0.94 -18.70 -11.51
CA VAL A 397 -0.81 -19.21 -12.89
C VAL A 397 -0.43 -18.08 -13.83
N VAL A 398 -1.09 -16.93 -13.71
CA VAL A 398 -0.78 -15.73 -14.50
C VAL A 398 0.62 -15.21 -14.20
N LEU A 399 1.02 -15.18 -12.93
CA LEU A 399 2.39 -14.80 -12.54
C LEU A 399 3.44 -15.73 -13.17
N ARG A 400 3.18 -17.03 -13.21
CA ARG A 400 4.08 -18.01 -13.83
C ARG A 400 4.19 -17.79 -15.34
N VAL A 401 3.08 -17.64 -16.06
CA VAL A 401 3.10 -17.41 -17.52
C VAL A 401 3.86 -16.12 -17.83
N LYS A 402 3.58 -15.03 -17.11
CA LYS A 402 4.27 -13.75 -17.33
C LYS A 402 5.76 -13.77 -16.98
N ASN A 403 6.19 -14.60 -16.05
CA ASN A 403 7.61 -14.75 -15.71
C ASN A 403 8.39 -15.60 -16.76
N VAL A 404 7.69 -16.38 -17.60
CA VAL A 404 8.31 -17.16 -18.68
C VAL A 404 8.46 -16.32 -19.95
N ASP A 405 7.50 -15.40 -20.20
CA ASP A 405 7.51 -14.50 -21.36
C ASP A 405 8.36 -13.22 -21.16
N GLN A 406 8.97 -13.04 -19.98
CA GLN A 406 9.84 -11.91 -19.62
C GLN A 406 11.23 -12.39 -19.27
#